data_AF-A0A349LTL2-F1
#
_entry.id   AF-A0A349LTL2-F1
#
_cell.length_a   1.000
_cell.length_b   1.000
_cell.length_c   1.000
_cell.angle_alpha   90.00
_cell.angle_beta   90.00
_cell.angle_gamma   90.00
#
_symmetry.space_group_name_H-M   'P 1'
#
loop_
_entity.id
_entity.type
_entity.pdbx_description
1 polymer ?
#
loop_
_entity_poly.entity_id
_entity_poly.type
_entity_poly.pdbx_seq_one_letter_code
_entity_poly.pdbx_strand_id
1 'polypeptide(L)'
;MPTAMPDVANHSRATTEGTLDWVGMSHIEVPLMLALPGEAPRQVSAKVEAFVNLADPKAKGIHMSRLYLALDDLSRESSLSYQTLCELLDTFITTHEDLSDKAFVKFDFDLHLRRKALITEKQGWKAYPVTIIGQVQDGALQVEMKVNVPYSSTCPCSAALARQLIQEAFVARFAGQQQIPSELIVDWLGTTQGIVATPHSQRSVAEVKVKLNNQVSEFPIIALIDAIEDALQTPVQAAVKRADEQEFARLNGQNLMFCEDAARRLKHALNGLTEFDDFWLRVNHYESLHAHDAVAVTVKGLAHGYRA
;
A
#
# COMPACT_ATOMS: atom_id res chain seq x y z
N MET A 1 41.04 10.28 33.67
CA MET A 1 39.76 10.86 33.22
C MET A 1 39.78 10.84 31.70
N PRO A 2 38.77 10.30 31.00
CA PRO A 2 38.74 10.42 29.55
C PRO A 2 38.60 11.91 29.23
N THR A 3 39.55 12.47 28.49
CA THR A 3 39.45 13.81 27.90
C THR A 3 38.16 13.86 27.07
N ALA A 4 37.29 14.83 27.37
CA ALA A 4 36.08 15.06 26.59
C ALA A 4 36.46 15.25 25.12
N MET A 5 35.93 14.38 24.25
CA MET A 5 36.15 14.47 22.82
C MET A 5 35.47 15.73 22.28
N PRO A 6 36.07 16.43 21.29
CA PRO A 6 35.52 17.67 20.76
C PRO A 6 34.18 17.43 20.06
N ASP A 7 33.18 18.23 20.41
CA ASP A 7 31.88 18.28 19.73
C ASP A 7 32.03 19.08 18.42
N VAL A 8 32.34 18.39 17.34
CA VAL A 8 32.58 18.99 16.02
C VAL A 8 31.30 19.60 15.43
N ALA A 9 30.13 19.06 15.73
CA ALA A 9 28.86 19.56 15.22
C ALA A 9 28.54 20.95 15.81
N ASN A 10 28.81 21.14 17.11
CA ASN A 10 28.56 22.42 17.79
C ASN A 10 29.72 23.42 17.74
N HIS A 11 30.98 22.97 17.65
CA HIS A 11 32.14 23.86 17.79
C HIS A 11 32.93 24.11 16.50
N SER A 12 32.67 23.37 15.43
CA SER A 12 33.29 23.65 14.13
C SER A 12 32.34 24.42 13.22
N ARG A 13 32.86 25.43 12.55
CA ARG A 13 32.10 26.16 11.53
C ARG A 13 32.13 25.43 10.20
N ALA A 14 31.04 25.56 9.45
CA ALA A 14 30.98 25.12 8.06
C ALA A 14 32.04 25.85 7.21
N THR A 15 32.69 25.13 6.29
CA THR A 15 33.62 25.73 5.32
C THR A 15 32.87 26.46 4.20
N THR A 16 31.65 26.01 3.91
CA THR A 16 30.71 26.63 2.99
C THR A 16 29.40 26.77 3.74
N GLU A 17 28.97 28.02 3.98
CA GLU A 17 27.76 28.30 4.73
C GLU A 17 26.50 28.04 3.88
N GLY A 18 25.43 27.57 4.53
CA GLY A 18 24.14 27.31 3.89
C GLY A 18 23.24 26.42 4.73
N THR A 19 21.92 26.58 4.59
CA THR A 19 20.93 25.73 5.24
C THR A 19 20.72 24.44 4.44
N LEU A 20 20.26 23.38 5.10
CA LEU A 20 19.84 22.14 4.44
C LEU A 20 18.37 21.87 4.76
N ASP A 21 17.57 21.58 3.73
CA ASP A 21 16.16 21.23 3.92
C ASP A 21 16.00 19.93 4.71
N TRP A 22 16.87 18.95 4.45
CA TRP A 22 16.90 17.67 5.15
C TRP A 22 18.32 17.12 5.23
N VAL A 23 18.70 16.60 6.39
CA VAL A 23 19.95 15.90 6.68
C VAL A 23 19.68 14.82 7.73
N GLY A 24 20.25 13.64 7.54
CA GLY A 24 19.90 12.48 8.36
C GLY A 24 20.46 11.19 7.79
N MET A 25 19.75 10.10 8.06
CA MET A 25 20.13 8.74 7.70
C MET A 25 19.01 8.05 6.93
N SER A 26 19.38 7.20 5.97
CA SER A 26 18.44 6.36 5.23
C SER A 26 18.82 4.90 5.37
N HIS A 27 17.87 4.00 5.12
CA HIS A 27 18.06 2.54 5.15
C HIS A 27 18.56 2.01 6.51
N ILE A 28 18.10 2.58 7.62
CA ILE A 28 18.34 2.01 8.96
C ILE A 28 17.46 0.78 9.12
N GLU A 29 18.04 -0.39 9.38
CA GLU A 29 17.27 -1.61 9.62
C GLU A 29 16.90 -1.72 11.11
N VAL A 30 15.60 -1.64 11.42
CA VAL A 30 15.11 -1.61 12.79
C VAL A 30 13.95 -2.60 12.94
N PRO A 31 14.06 -3.63 13.79
CA PRO A 31 12.89 -4.40 14.21
C PRO A 31 12.03 -3.53 15.12
N LEU A 32 10.71 -3.52 14.94
CA LEU A 32 9.81 -2.72 15.77
C LEU A 32 8.51 -3.48 16.06
N MET A 33 7.92 -3.18 17.22
CA MET A 33 6.56 -3.60 17.53
C MET A 33 5.58 -2.60 16.93
N LEU A 34 4.62 -3.06 16.14
CA LEU A 34 3.60 -2.22 15.51
C LEU A 34 2.28 -2.36 16.28
N ALA A 35 1.71 -1.24 16.73
CA ALA A 35 0.38 -1.22 17.34
C ALA A 35 -0.71 -1.21 16.26
N LEU A 36 -1.70 -2.09 16.40
CA LEU A 36 -2.77 -2.32 15.43
C LEU A 36 -4.12 -2.36 16.16
N PRO A 37 -5.16 -1.67 15.66
CA PRO A 37 -6.50 -1.67 16.26
C PRO A 37 -7.04 -3.06 16.57
N GLY A 38 -7.30 -3.32 17.85
CA GLY A 38 -7.94 -4.57 18.32
C GLY A 38 -7.06 -5.82 18.23
N GLU A 39 -5.77 -5.66 17.97
CA GLU A 39 -4.81 -6.75 17.78
C GLU A 39 -3.64 -6.61 18.78
N ALA A 40 -2.99 -7.71 19.11
CA ALA A 40 -1.74 -7.65 19.86
C ALA A 40 -0.64 -6.98 19.02
N PRO A 41 0.27 -6.19 19.62
CA PRO A 41 1.38 -5.59 18.89
C PRO A 41 2.16 -6.64 18.09
N ARG A 42 2.51 -6.29 16.85
CA ARG A 42 3.16 -7.22 15.92
C ARG A 42 4.58 -6.80 15.61
N GLN A 43 5.53 -7.71 15.77
CA GLN A 43 6.90 -7.45 15.36
C GLN A 43 7.00 -7.40 13.83
N VAL A 44 7.61 -6.34 13.30
CA VAL A 44 7.95 -6.18 11.88
C VAL A 44 9.42 -5.77 11.76
N SER A 45 10.04 -6.10 10.63
CA SER A 45 11.37 -5.61 10.28
C SER A 45 11.20 -4.43 9.33
N ALA A 46 11.57 -3.23 9.76
CA ALA A 46 11.40 -2.01 8.99
C ALA A 46 12.74 -1.46 8.48
N LYS A 47 12.68 -0.79 7.33
CA LYS A 47 13.71 0.12 6.85
C LYS A 47 13.28 1.54 7.14
N VAL A 48 14.12 2.28 7.85
CA VAL A 48 13.79 3.61 8.37
C VAL A 48 14.65 4.68 7.71
N GLU A 49 13.99 5.76 7.34
CA GLU A 49 14.58 7.04 6.97
C GLU A 49 14.29 8.03 8.11
N ALA A 50 15.31 8.70 8.64
CA ALA A 50 15.16 9.65 9.74
C ALA A 50 15.98 10.91 9.45
N PHE A 51 15.31 12.04 9.43
CA PHE A 51 15.86 13.32 8.98
C PHE A 51 15.36 14.47 9.84
N VAL A 52 16.21 15.50 9.94
CA VAL A 52 15.86 16.84 10.40
C VAL A 52 16.41 17.85 9.39
N ASN A 53 16.02 19.12 9.45
CA ASN A 53 16.68 20.16 8.67
C ASN A 53 17.95 20.70 9.36
N LEU A 54 18.77 21.46 8.65
CA LEU A 54 19.86 22.26 9.25
C LEU A 54 19.56 23.74 9.00
N ALA A 55 18.99 24.39 10.02
CA ALA A 55 18.53 25.77 9.96
C ALA A 55 19.66 26.79 10.20
N ASP A 56 20.70 26.44 10.96
CA ASP A 56 21.87 27.30 11.13
C ASP A 56 22.84 27.16 9.93
N PRO A 57 23.00 28.20 9.08
CA PRO A 57 23.89 28.14 7.93
C PRO A 57 25.37 28.04 8.29
N LYS A 58 25.75 28.31 9.55
CA LYS A 58 27.15 28.26 10.03
C LYS A 58 27.50 26.95 10.69
N ALA A 59 26.50 26.18 11.12
CA ALA A 59 26.69 24.88 11.72
C ALA A 59 27.30 23.91 10.70
N LYS A 60 28.26 23.10 11.14
CA LYS A 60 28.92 22.14 10.24
C LYS A 60 28.05 20.90 9.95
N GLY A 61 27.10 20.58 10.83
CA GLY A 61 26.19 19.46 10.67
C GLY A 61 25.38 19.17 11.94
N ILE A 62 24.55 18.13 11.88
CA ILE A 62 23.73 17.66 13.00
C ILE A 62 24.42 16.56 13.82
N HIS A 63 23.86 16.27 14.99
CA HIS A 63 24.24 15.14 15.82
C HIS A 63 23.54 13.85 15.38
N MET A 64 23.97 13.27 14.26
CA MET A 64 23.35 12.10 13.62
C MET A 64 22.95 10.96 14.57
N SER A 65 23.81 10.62 15.53
CA SER A 65 23.56 9.51 16.46
C SER A 65 22.31 9.71 17.32
N ARG A 66 21.88 10.96 17.59
CA ARG A 66 20.68 11.25 18.39
C ARG A 66 19.42 10.71 17.72
N LEU A 67 19.32 10.81 16.39
CA LEU A 67 18.20 10.24 15.63
C LEU A 67 18.18 8.71 15.73
N TYR A 68 19.36 8.07 15.62
CA TYR A 68 19.47 6.62 15.73
C TYR A 68 19.08 6.12 17.12
N LEU A 69 19.58 6.77 18.17
CA LEU A 69 19.30 6.37 19.56
C LEU A 69 17.81 6.48 19.88
N ALA A 70 17.14 7.56 19.43
CA ALA A 70 15.70 7.69 19.62
C ALA A 70 14.89 6.61 18.87
N LEU A 71 15.36 6.15 17.71
CA LEU A 71 14.78 4.99 17.01
C LEU A 71 15.02 3.66 17.74
N ASP A 72 16.22 3.47 18.31
CA ASP A 72 16.55 2.28 19.12
C ASP A 72 15.69 2.21 20.38
N ASP A 73 15.49 3.35 21.05
CA ASP A 73 14.61 3.46 22.22
C ASP A 73 13.16 3.10 21.86
N LEU A 74 12.62 3.65 20.76
CA LEU A 74 11.29 3.28 20.25
C LEU A 74 11.19 1.78 19.98
N SER A 75 12.20 1.19 19.34
CA SER A 75 12.27 -0.24 18.99
C SER A 75 12.24 -1.15 20.24
N ARG A 76 12.94 -0.75 21.31
CA ARG A 76 13.14 -1.55 22.51
C ARG A 76 12.04 -1.39 23.55
N GLU A 77 11.51 -0.18 23.69
CA GLU A 77 10.72 0.20 24.87
C GLU A 77 9.24 0.41 24.54
N SER A 78 8.87 0.50 23.27
CA SER A 78 7.52 0.91 22.86
C SER A 78 7.04 0.18 21.60
N SER A 79 5.76 0.41 21.26
CA SER A 79 5.18 0.00 19.98
C SER A 79 4.91 1.23 19.12
N LEU A 80 5.23 1.17 17.84
CA LEU A 80 4.92 2.19 16.85
C LEU A 80 3.39 2.36 16.74
N SER A 81 2.92 3.49 17.26
CA SER A 81 1.55 3.99 17.24
C SER A 81 1.55 5.44 16.74
N TYR A 82 0.37 6.05 16.58
CA TYR A 82 0.29 7.47 16.21
C TYR A 82 0.98 8.34 17.27
N GLN A 83 0.72 8.08 18.54
CA GLN A 83 1.25 8.85 19.66
C GLN A 83 2.79 8.74 19.76
N THR A 84 3.33 7.51 19.74
CA THR A 84 4.78 7.31 19.85
C THR A 84 5.53 7.82 18.62
N LEU A 85 4.89 7.86 17.45
CA LEU A 85 5.43 8.53 16.26
C LEU A 85 5.56 10.04 16.48
N CYS A 86 4.56 10.67 17.10
CA CYS A 86 4.61 12.08 17.47
C CYS A 86 5.75 12.35 18.47
N GLU A 87 5.86 11.52 19.50
CA GLU A 87 6.92 11.61 20.52
C GLU A 87 8.32 11.42 19.92
N LEU A 88 8.47 10.52 18.95
CA LEU A 88 9.73 10.34 18.22
C LEU A 88 10.12 11.61 17.46
N LEU A 89 9.18 12.22 16.73
CA LEU A 89 9.43 13.46 16.00
C LEU A 89 9.74 14.63 16.93
N ASP A 90 9.03 14.73 18.06
CA ASP A 90 9.30 15.73 19.10
C ASP A 90 10.69 15.53 19.71
N THR A 91 11.10 14.27 19.94
CA THR A 91 12.46 13.93 20.39
C THR A 91 13.50 14.35 19.35
N PHE A 92 13.26 14.14 18.06
CA PHE A 92 14.18 14.60 17.01
C PHE A 92 14.38 16.11 17.06
N ILE A 93 13.30 16.89 17.20
CA ILE A 93 13.38 18.36 17.28
C ILE A 93 14.05 18.79 18.59
N THR A 94 13.57 18.32 19.73
CA THR A 94 14.07 18.72 21.06
C THR A 94 15.56 18.40 21.21
N THR A 95 16.00 17.23 20.72
CA THR A 95 17.42 16.86 20.77
C THR A 95 18.29 17.61 19.74
N HIS A 96 17.69 18.39 18.83
CA HIS A 96 18.38 19.23 17.85
C HIS A 96 17.89 20.68 17.88
N GLU A 97 17.36 21.16 19.01
CA GLU A 97 16.66 22.45 19.11
C GLU A 97 17.50 23.65 18.64
N ASP A 98 18.83 23.57 18.81
CA ASP A 98 19.77 24.61 18.36
C ASP A 98 19.99 24.64 16.84
N LEU A 99 19.58 23.59 16.12
CA LEU A 99 19.94 23.34 14.71
C LEU A 99 18.74 23.08 13.79
N SER A 100 17.62 22.62 14.33
CA SER A 100 16.53 22.04 13.54
C SER A 100 15.16 22.42 14.10
N ASP A 101 14.25 22.78 13.21
CA ASP A 101 12.82 23.06 13.49
C ASP A 101 11.87 22.16 12.67
N LYS A 102 12.42 21.26 11.85
CA LYS A 102 11.69 20.27 11.06
C LYS A 102 12.20 18.87 11.34
N ALA A 103 11.30 17.91 11.36
CA ALA A 103 11.61 16.49 11.53
C ALA A 103 10.80 15.64 10.56
N PHE A 104 11.41 14.56 10.09
CA PHE A 104 10.81 13.59 9.17
C PHE A 104 11.27 12.19 9.55
N VAL A 105 10.33 11.26 9.58
CA VAL A 105 10.63 9.84 9.70
C VAL A 105 9.72 9.04 8.78
N LYS A 106 10.29 8.04 8.12
CA LYS A 106 9.57 7.12 7.25
C LYS A 106 9.96 5.69 7.55
N PHE A 107 8.97 4.83 7.76
CA PHE A 107 9.10 3.40 8.02
C PHE A 107 8.52 2.62 6.84
N ASP A 108 9.34 1.80 6.18
CA ASP A 108 8.89 0.84 5.16
C ASP A 108 9.02 -0.59 5.68
N PHE A 109 7.95 -1.38 5.60
CA PHE A 109 7.94 -2.80 6.02
C PHE A 109 6.84 -3.61 5.33
N ASP A 110 6.95 -4.94 5.37
CA ASP A 110 5.90 -5.85 4.92
C ASP A 110 5.02 -6.31 6.09
N LEU A 111 3.75 -5.92 6.10
CA LEU A 111 2.77 -6.45 7.04
C LEU A 111 2.26 -7.80 6.53
N HIS A 112 2.59 -8.87 7.27
CA HIS A 112 2.12 -10.21 6.96
C HIS A 112 0.79 -10.49 7.67
N LEU A 113 -0.26 -10.81 6.90
CA LEU A 113 -1.59 -11.14 7.41
C LEU A 113 -2.02 -12.55 7.02
N ARG A 114 -2.69 -13.26 7.93
CA ARG A 114 -3.40 -14.51 7.64
C ARG A 114 -4.69 -14.17 6.91
N ARG A 115 -4.84 -14.69 5.68
CA ARG A 115 -6.07 -14.53 4.89
C ARG A 115 -6.69 -15.89 4.61
N LYS A 116 -8.02 -15.96 4.77
CA LYS A 116 -8.82 -17.14 4.43
C LYS A 116 -8.88 -17.33 2.92
N ALA A 117 -8.99 -18.57 2.49
CA ALA A 117 -9.36 -18.90 1.12
C ALA A 117 -10.84 -18.53 0.86
N LEU A 118 -11.23 -18.46 -0.41
CA LEU A 118 -12.57 -18.02 -0.81
C LEU A 118 -13.69 -18.97 -0.35
N ILE A 119 -13.47 -20.28 -0.42
CA ILE A 119 -14.49 -21.30 -0.14
C ILE A 119 -14.06 -22.21 1.01
N THR A 120 -12.80 -22.67 1.00
CA THR A 120 -12.33 -23.63 1.98
C THR A 120 -11.85 -22.96 3.26
N GLU A 121 -11.83 -23.68 4.38
CA GLU A 121 -11.29 -23.22 5.66
C GLU A 121 -9.75 -23.07 5.67
N LYS A 122 -9.10 -23.07 4.51
CA LYS A 122 -7.65 -22.88 4.40
C LYS A 122 -7.30 -21.42 4.64
N GLN A 123 -6.08 -21.22 5.14
CA GLN A 123 -5.53 -19.90 5.40
C GLN A 123 -4.07 -19.87 4.99
N GLY A 124 -3.65 -18.77 4.40
CA GLY A 124 -2.26 -18.53 4.02
C GLY A 124 -1.79 -17.14 4.41
N TRP A 125 -0.48 -16.93 4.37
CA TRP A 125 0.14 -15.63 4.60
C TRP A 125 0.12 -14.79 3.33
N LYS A 126 -0.30 -13.53 3.46
CA LYS A 126 -0.12 -12.49 2.44
C LYS A 126 0.71 -11.36 3.01
N ALA A 127 1.69 -10.91 2.25
CA ALA A 127 2.49 -9.73 2.56
C ALA A 127 1.87 -8.50 1.89
N TYR A 128 1.73 -7.43 2.66
CA TYR A 128 1.30 -6.12 2.17
C TYR A 128 2.41 -5.12 2.47
N PRO A 129 3.03 -4.53 1.45
CA PRO A 129 3.97 -3.44 1.67
C PRO A 129 3.25 -2.24 2.29
N VAL A 130 3.80 -1.74 3.38
CA VAL A 130 3.29 -0.61 4.16
C VAL A 130 4.38 0.44 4.30
N THR A 131 4.00 1.70 4.15
CA THR A 131 4.82 2.84 4.54
C THR A 131 4.08 3.68 5.58
N ILE A 132 4.75 4.07 6.66
CA ILE A 132 4.27 5.07 7.61
C ILE A 132 5.22 6.26 7.56
N ILE A 133 4.70 7.47 7.37
CA ILE A 133 5.47 8.70 7.33
C ILE A 133 4.94 9.62 8.42
N GLY A 134 5.84 10.17 9.23
CA GLY A 134 5.55 11.27 10.14
C GLY A 134 6.44 12.45 9.79
N GLN A 135 5.87 13.65 9.78
CA GLN A 135 6.59 14.87 9.47
C GLN A 135 6.09 16.02 10.35
N VAL A 136 7.03 16.78 10.92
CA VAL A 136 6.76 18.08 11.52
C VAL A 136 7.43 19.13 10.66
N GLN A 137 6.64 20.07 10.15
CA GLN A 137 7.12 21.20 9.38
C GLN A 137 6.22 22.42 9.61
N ASP A 138 6.82 23.60 9.76
CA ASP A 138 6.11 24.87 9.97
C ASP A 138 5.13 24.79 11.16
N GLY A 139 5.51 24.06 12.21
CA GLY A 139 4.71 23.81 13.41
C GLY A 139 3.54 22.85 13.24
N ALA A 140 3.35 22.27 12.05
CA ALA A 140 2.28 21.33 11.76
C ALA A 140 2.81 19.89 11.69
N LEU A 141 2.15 18.99 12.42
CA LEU A 141 2.34 17.55 12.30
C LEU A 141 1.47 17.01 11.16
N GLN A 142 2.09 16.20 10.30
CA GLN A 142 1.40 15.40 9.29
C GLN A 142 1.84 13.94 9.41
N VAL A 143 0.84 13.05 9.48
CA VAL A 143 1.05 11.61 9.46
C VAL A 143 0.37 11.02 8.24
N GLU A 144 1.12 10.24 7.48
CA GLU A 144 0.66 9.59 6.26
C GLU A 144 0.92 8.08 6.36
N MET A 145 0.03 7.31 5.76
CA MET A 145 0.16 5.86 5.67
C MET A 145 -0.08 5.44 4.22
N LYS A 146 0.74 4.53 3.71
CA LYS A 146 0.61 3.94 2.39
C LYS A 146 0.49 2.43 2.52
N VAL A 147 -0.39 1.82 1.72
CA VAL A 147 -0.48 0.37 1.55
C VAL A 147 -0.51 0.01 0.07
N ASN A 148 0.13 -1.10 -0.28
CA ASN A 148 0.04 -1.71 -1.61
C ASN A 148 -0.76 -3.01 -1.51
N VAL A 149 -1.92 -3.06 -2.17
CA VAL A 149 -2.84 -4.20 -2.10
C VAL A 149 -2.91 -4.89 -3.46
N PRO A 150 -2.39 -6.13 -3.59
CA PRO A 150 -2.48 -6.89 -4.83
C PRO A 150 -3.86 -7.52 -5.01
N TYR A 151 -4.37 -7.47 -6.24
CA TYR A 151 -5.64 -8.06 -6.64
C TYR A 151 -5.57 -8.59 -8.09
N SER A 152 -6.65 -9.20 -8.58
CA SER A 152 -6.77 -9.65 -9.96
C SER A 152 -7.78 -8.81 -10.73
N SER A 153 -7.45 -8.41 -11.95
CA SER A 153 -8.37 -7.68 -12.82
C SER A 153 -8.53 -8.39 -14.16
N THR A 154 -9.77 -8.44 -14.66
CA THR A 154 -10.11 -8.96 -15.98
C THR A 154 -10.72 -7.86 -16.83
N CYS A 155 -10.19 -7.67 -18.04
CA CYS A 155 -10.62 -6.60 -18.93
C CYS A 155 -12.05 -6.84 -19.48
N PRO A 156 -12.99 -5.90 -19.27
CA PRO A 156 -14.34 -6.02 -19.82
C PRO A 156 -14.39 -6.17 -21.35
N CYS A 157 -13.53 -5.44 -22.07
CA CYS A 157 -13.43 -5.54 -23.53
C CYS A 157 -13.00 -6.94 -23.98
N SER A 158 -11.93 -7.47 -23.39
CA SER A 158 -11.45 -8.81 -23.73
C SER A 158 -12.49 -9.89 -23.42
N ALA A 159 -13.19 -9.77 -22.29
CA ALA A 159 -14.30 -10.66 -21.93
C ALA A 159 -15.49 -10.59 -22.89
N ALA A 160 -15.79 -9.41 -23.45
CA ALA A 160 -16.83 -9.27 -24.47
C ALA A 160 -16.42 -9.95 -25.79
N LEU A 161 -15.19 -9.74 -26.24
CA LEU A 161 -14.67 -10.34 -27.47
C LEU A 161 -14.53 -11.86 -27.37
N ALA A 162 -14.05 -12.38 -26.24
CA ALA A 162 -13.99 -13.82 -25.99
C ALA A 162 -15.39 -14.46 -26.05
N ARG A 163 -16.39 -13.81 -25.44
CA ARG A 163 -17.79 -14.26 -25.52
C ARG A 163 -18.32 -14.27 -26.95
N GLN A 164 -17.99 -13.25 -27.75
CA GLN A 164 -18.39 -13.21 -29.16
C GLN A 164 -17.82 -14.39 -29.94
N LEU A 165 -16.52 -14.69 -29.80
CA LEU A 165 -15.89 -15.83 -30.47
C LEU A 165 -16.52 -17.17 -30.05
N ILE A 166 -16.89 -17.32 -28.77
CA ILE A 166 -17.61 -18.49 -28.27
C ILE A 166 -19.01 -18.60 -28.90
N GLN A 167 -19.73 -17.48 -29.03
CA GLN A 167 -21.03 -17.45 -29.70
C GLN A 167 -20.93 -17.82 -31.18
N GLU A 168 -19.91 -17.33 -31.88
CA GLU A 168 -19.65 -17.67 -33.29
C GLU A 168 -19.32 -19.16 -33.45
N ALA A 169 -18.48 -19.72 -32.57
CA ALA A 169 -18.17 -21.16 -32.55
C ALA A 169 -19.42 -22.01 -32.30
N PHE A 170 -20.30 -21.58 -31.39
CA PHE A 170 -21.58 -22.25 -31.13
C PHE A 170 -22.47 -22.26 -32.38
N VAL A 171 -22.65 -21.10 -33.02
CA VAL A 171 -23.46 -20.97 -34.25
C VAL A 171 -22.90 -21.84 -35.37
N ALA A 172 -21.57 -21.85 -35.55
CA ALA A 172 -20.93 -22.67 -36.57
C ALA A 172 -21.10 -24.18 -36.29
N ARG A 173 -20.98 -24.62 -35.03
CA ARG A 173 -21.07 -26.03 -34.65
C ARG A 173 -22.48 -26.61 -34.83
N PHE A 174 -23.50 -25.81 -34.56
CA PHE A 174 -24.90 -26.22 -34.50
C PHE A 174 -25.77 -25.64 -35.62
N ALA A 175 -25.16 -25.07 -36.66
CA ALA A 175 -25.85 -24.51 -37.80
C ALA A 175 -26.87 -25.51 -38.39
N GLY A 176 -28.10 -25.04 -38.62
CA GLY A 176 -29.19 -25.83 -39.20
C GLY A 176 -29.92 -26.77 -38.22
N GLN A 177 -29.53 -26.82 -36.95
CA GLN A 177 -30.23 -27.62 -35.93
C GLN A 177 -31.31 -26.78 -35.23
N GLN A 178 -32.57 -27.22 -35.28
CA GLN A 178 -33.68 -26.55 -34.57
C GLN A 178 -33.83 -27.01 -33.11
N GLN A 179 -33.36 -28.22 -32.80
CA GLN A 179 -33.37 -28.78 -31.45
C GLN A 179 -32.02 -29.44 -31.21
N ILE A 180 -31.36 -29.05 -30.11
CA ILE A 180 -30.05 -29.55 -29.71
C ILE A 180 -30.23 -30.19 -28.33
N PRO A 181 -29.93 -31.49 -28.17
CA PRO A 181 -29.94 -32.13 -26.85
C PRO A 181 -28.99 -31.43 -25.88
N SER A 182 -29.42 -31.20 -24.64
CA SER A 182 -28.61 -30.49 -23.63
C SER A 182 -27.29 -31.19 -23.32
N GLU A 183 -27.28 -32.53 -23.30
CA GLU A 183 -26.08 -33.35 -23.09
C GLU A 183 -24.99 -33.03 -24.12
N LEU A 184 -25.39 -32.85 -25.38
CA LEU A 184 -24.47 -32.56 -26.46
C LEU A 184 -23.89 -31.13 -26.39
N ILE A 185 -24.66 -30.18 -25.84
CA ILE A 185 -24.17 -28.84 -25.53
C ILE A 185 -23.15 -28.89 -24.38
N VAL A 186 -23.47 -29.63 -23.30
CA VAL A 186 -22.57 -29.78 -22.14
C VAL A 186 -21.25 -30.43 -22.55
N ASP A 187 -21.32 -31.51 -23.33
CA ASP A 187 -20.13 -32.19 -23.85
C ASP A 187 -19.29 -31.25 -24.71
N TRP A 188 -19.92 -30.46 -25.58
CA TRP A 188 -19.23 -29.51 -26.44
C TRP A 188 -18.55 -28.37 -25.64
N LEU A 189 -19.23 -27.80 -24.64
CA LEU A 189 -18.67 -26.79 -23.73
C LEU A 189 -17.46 -27.31 -22.95
N GLY A 190 -17.36 -28.64 -22.76
CA GLY A 190 -16.19 -29.29 -22.17
C GLY A 190 -14.97 -29.39 -23.09
N THR A 191 -15.09 -29.00 -24.37
CA THR A 191 -13.99 -29.05 -25.35
C THR A 191 -13.35 -27.68 -25.57
N THR A 192 -12.15 -27.67 -26.15
CA THR A 192 -11.49 -26.44 -26.61
C THR A 192 -12.25 -25.72 -27.72
N GLN A 193 -13.14 -26.42 -28.42
CA GLN A 193 -14.04 -25.81 -29.42
C GLN A 193 -15.27 -25.16 -28.77
N GLY A 194 -15.63 -25.56 -27.55
CA GLY A 194 -16.69 -24.95 -26.76
C GLY A 194 -16.28 -23.64 -26.10
N ILE A 195 -15.00 -23.53 -25.72
CA ILE A 195 -14.38 -22.33 -25.14
C ILE A 195 -13.15 -21.95 -25.97
N VAL A 196 -13.40 -21.41 -27.17
CA VAL A 196 -12.34 -21.08 -28.16
C VAL A 196 -11.46 -19.89 -27.79
N ALA A 197 -11.89 -19.09 -26.81
CA ALA A 197 -11.22 -17.87 -26.40
C ALA A 197 -11.32 -17.68 -24.89
N THR A 198 -10.25 -17.16 -24.31
CA THR A 198 -10.17 -16.79 -22.89
C THR A 198 -9.84 -15.32 -22.79
N PRO A 199 -10.59 -14.52 -22.00
CA PRO A 199 -10.23 -13.13 -21.78
C PRO A 199 -8.94 -13.01 -21.00
N HIS A 200 -8.16 -11.96 -21.28
CA HIS A 200 -6.98 -11.70 -20.47
C HIS A 200 -7.36 -11.18 -19.08
N SER A 201 -6.63 -11.69 -18.10
CA SER A 201 -6.60 -11.19 -16.73
C SER A 201 -5.15 -11.04 -16.29
N GLN A 202 -4.95 -10.28 -15.23
CA GLN A 202 -3.61 -9.97 -14.73
C GLN A 202 -3.61 -9.72 -13.23
N ARG A 203 -2.41 -9.78 -12.64
CA ARG A 203 -2.16 -9.24 -11.31
C ARG A 203 -2.10 -7.72 -11.41
N SER A 204 -2.78 -7.06 -10.49
CA SER A 204 -2.88 -5.60 -10.40
C SER A 204 -2.59 -5.16 -8.97
N VAL A 205 -2.24 -3.88 -8.79
CA VAL A 205 -1.94 -3.32 -7.46
C VAL A 205 -2.70 -2.00 -7.28
N ALA A 206 -3.40 -1.91 -6.16
CA ALA A 206 -3.90 -0.64 -5.64
C ALA A 206 -2.87 -0.08 -4.65
N GLU A 207 -2.24 1.04 -5.02
CA GLU A 207 -1.39 1.82 -4.12
C GLU A 207 -2.26 2.92 -3.51
N VAL A 208 -2.45 2.87 -2.19
CA VAL A 208 -3.32 3.82 -1.49
C VAL A 208 -2.51 4.52 -0.42
N LYS A 209 -2.42 5.84 -0.53
CA LYS A 209 -1.83 6.75 0.45
C LYS A 209 -2.95 7.53 1.14
N VAL A 210 -2.96 7.55 2.46
CA VAL A 210 -3.94 8.28 3.28
C VAL A 210 -3.22 9.25 4.21
N LYS A 211 -3.83 10.40 4.48
CA LYS A 211 -3.44 11.33 5.54
C LYS A 211 -4.31 11.03 6.76
N LEU A 212 -3.69 10.66 7.88
CA LEU A 212 -4.41 10.30 9.09
C LEU A 212 -4.90 11.57 9.80
N ASN A 213 -6.10 11.49 10.37
CA ASN A 213 -6.58 12.53 11.28
C ASN A 213 -5.94 12.36 12.68
N ASN A 214 -6.07 13.38 13.52
CA ASN A 214 -5.50 13.40 14.87
C ASN A 214 -6.30 12.61 15.93
N GLN A 215 -7.39 11.95 15.54
CA GLN A 215 -8.21 11.12 16.42
C GLN A 215 -7.77 9.65 16.41
N VAL A 216 -6.90 9.28 15.48
CA VAL A 216 -6.33 7.93 15.38
C VAL A 216 -5.28 7.73 16.49
N SER A 217 -5.44 6.68 17.29
CA SER A 217 -4.42 6.24 18.26
C SER A 217 -3.46 5.20 17.66
N GLU A 218 -4.01 4.20 16.97
CA GLU A 218 -3.29 3.07 16.39
C GLU A 218 -3.53 3.02 14.88
N PHE A 219 -2.53 2.57 14.11
CA PHE A 219 -2.59 2.66 12.65
C PHE A 219 -3.64 1.69 12.07
N PRO A 220 -4.72 2.17 11.40
CA PRO A 220 -5.79 1.32 10.86
C PRO A 220 -5.39 0.66 9.54
N ILE A 221 -4.19 0.05 9.49
CA ILE A 221 -3.62 -0.58 8.29
C ILE A 221 -4.50 -1.73 7.81
N ILE A 222 -4.93 -2.60 8.73
CA ILE A 222 -5.75 -3.77 8.39
C ILE A 222 -7.11 -3.32 7.85
N ALA A 223 -7.76 -2.36 8.51
CA ALA A 223 -9.04 -1.82 8.06
C ALA A 223 -8.95 -1.18 6.66
N LEU A 224 -7.85 -0.47 6.36
CA LEU A 224 -7.62 0.07 5.03
C LEU A 224 -7.43 -1.05 3.98
N ILE A 225 -6.64 -2.07 4.28
CA ILE A 225 -6.44 -3.21 3.37
C ILE A 225 -7.77 -3.93 3.13
N ASP A 226 -8.54 -4.20 4.19
CA ASP A 226 -9.84 -4.87 4.12
C ASP A 226 -10.81 -4.05 3.26
N ALA A 227 -10.91 -2.74 3.47
CA ALA A 227 -11.75 -1.86 2.65
C ALA A 227 -11.35 -1.87 1.15
N ILE A 228 -10.06 -1.98 0.85
CA ILE A 228 -9.56 -2.10 -0.53
C ILE A 228 -9.91 -3.46 -1.14
N GLU A 229 -9.67 -4.56 -0.41
CA GLU A 229 -10.00 -5.92 -0.86
C GLU A 229 -11.53 -6.06 -1.07
N ASP A 230 -12.33 -5.50 -0.17
CA ASP A 230 -13.79 -5.48 -0.25
C ASP A 230 -14.31 -4.59 -1.38
N ALA A 231 -13.65 -3.48 -1.71
CA ALA A 231 -14.05 -2.66 -2.86
C ALA A 231 -13.74 -3.36 -4.21
N LEU A 232 -12.63 -4.10 -4.27
CA LEU A 232 -12.13 -4.72 -5.50
C LEU A 232 -12.70 -6.13 -5.73
N GLN A 233 -13.08 -6.87 -4.68
CA GLN A 233 -13.77 -8.17 -4.75
C GLN A 233 -13.00 -9.32 -5.44
N THR A 234 -11.74 -9.12 -5.82
CA THR A 234 -10.88 -10.14 -6.44
C THR A 234 -9.50 -10.19 -5.77
N PRO A 235 -9.42 -10.36 -4.42
CA PRO A 235 -8.14 -10.40 -3.72
C PRO A 235 -7.31 -11.60 -4.16
N VAL A 236 -6.00 -11.43 -4.31
CA VAL A 236 -5.10 -12.56 -4.58
C VAL A 236 -5.15 -13.56 -3.42
N GLN A 237 -5.03 -14.84 -3.73
CA GLN A 237 -5.14 -15.94 -2.76
C GLN A 237 -3.76 -16.48 -2.39
N ALA A 238 -3.62 -17.01 -1.17
CA ALA A 238 -2.36 -17.59 -0.67
C ALA A 238 -2.39 -19.13 -0.65
N ALA A 239 -3.30 -19.72 0.13
CA ALA A 239 -3.47 -21.17 0.20
C ALA A 239 -4.81 -21.56 -0.42
N VAL A 240 -4.78 -22.20 -1.59
CA VAL A 240 -6.00 -22.57 -2.35
C VAL A 240 -6.11 -24.08 -2.58
N LYS A 241 -7.35 -24.52 -2.76
CA LYS A 241 -7.73 -25.82 -3.35
C LYS A 241 -8.55 -25.59 -4.61
N ARG A 242 -8.86 -26.68 -5.34
CA ARG A 242 -9.61 -26.62 -6.60
C ARG A 242 -10.94 -25.83 -6.50
N ALA A 243 -11.66 -25.96 -5.38
CA ALA A 243 -12.89 -25.22 -5.15
C ALA A 243 -12.64 -23.70 -5.04
N ASP A 244 -11.55 -23.29 -4.38
CA ASP A 244 -11.16 -21.88 -4.27
C ASP A 244 -10.70 -21.33 -5.62
N GLU A 245 -9.97 -22.12 -6.41
CA GLU A 245 -9.55 -21.74 -7.77
C GLU A 245 -10.75 -21.56 -8.70
N GLN A 246 -11.74 -22.45 -8.63
CA GLN A 246 -12.99 -22.34 -9.39
C GLN A 246 -13.75 -21.07 -8.98
N GLU A 247 -13.85 -20.79 -7.68
CA GLU A 247 -14.50 -19.58 -7.20
C GLU A 247 -13.74 -18.31 -7.61
N PHE A 248 -12.41 -18.34 -7.56
CA PHE A 248 -11.59 -17.23 -8.05
C PHE A 248 -11.80 -17.00 -9.56
N ALA A 249 -11.92 -18.06 -10.36
CA ALA A 249 -12.25 -17.95 -11.78
C ALA A 249 -13.65 -17.36 -11.99
N ARG A 250 -14.64 -17.75 -11.18
CA ARG A 250 -16.00 -17.17 -11.20
C ARG A 250 -15.97 -15.67 -10.89
N LEU A 251 -15.27 -15.27 -9.82
CA LEU A 251 -15.13 -13.86 -9.45
C LEU A 251 -14.48 -13.05 -10.58
N ASN A 252 -13.40 -13.54 -11.18
CA ASN A 252 -12.74 -12.87 -12.31
C ASN A 252 -13.64 -12.76 -13.56
N GLY A 253 -14.54 -13.72 -13.78
CA GLY A 253 -15.49 -13.69 -14.89
C GLY A 253 -16.71 -12.79 -14.64
N GLN A 254 -17.11 -12.60 -13.38
CA GLN A 254 -18.29 -11.81 -13.01
C GLN A 254 -17.96 -10.38 -12.57
N ASN A 255 -16.71 -10.12 -12.18
CA ASN A 255 -16.25 -8.84 -11.68
C ASN A 255 -15.25 -8.20 -12.66
N LEU A 256 -15.72 -7.94 -13.88
CA LEU A 256 -14.93 -7.29 -14.92
C LEU A 256 -14.73 -5.82 -14.58
N MET A 257 -13.51 -5.29 -14.76
CA MET A 257 -13.21 -3.89 -14.45
C MET A 257 -12.08 -3.33 -15.32
N PHE A 258 -12.25 -2.10 -15.77
CA PHE A 258 -11.11 -1.28 -16.21
C PHE A 258 -10.35 -0.72 -15.01
N CYS A 259 -9.16 -0.16 -15.27
CA CYS A 259 -8.35 0.51 -14.26
C CYS A 259 -9.12 1.70 -13.63
N GLU A 260 -9.91 2.41 -14.45
CA GLU A 260 -10.79 3.49 -14.04
C GLU A 260 -11.93 3.03 -13.14
N ASP A 261 -12.50 1.85 -13.39
CA ASP A 261 -13.56 1.29 -12.56
C ASP A 261 -13.03 0.93 -11.17
N ALA A 262 -11.85 0.29 -11.12
CA ALA A 262 -11.16 0.00 -9.87
C ALA A 262 -10.88 1.29 -9.09
N ALA A 263 -10.33 2.32 -9.74
CA ALA A 263 -10.05 3.60 -9.11
C ALA A 263 -11.32 4.29 -8.56
N ARG A 264 -12.44 4.24 -9.30
CA ARG A 264 -13.73 4.80 -8.86
C ARG A 264 -14.32 4.05 -7.67
N ARG A 265 -14.28 2.71 -7.68
CA ARG A 265 -14.74 1.87 -6.57
C ARG A 265 -13.95 2.16 -5.29
N LEU A 266 -12.63 2.23 -5.41
CA LEU A 266 -11.75 2.58 -4.29
C LEU A 266 -12.02 3.98 -3.78
N LYS A 267 -12.14 4.98 -4.67
CA LYS A 267 -12.49 6.35 -4.26
C LYS A 267 -13.80 6.39 -3.50
N HIS A 268 -14.81 5.67 -3.96
CA HIS A 268 -16.11 5.61 -3.28
C HIS A 268 -15.99 4.99 -1.88
N ALA A 269 -15.30 3.86 -1.75
CA ALA A 269 -15.07 3.21 -0.46
C ALA A 269 -14.28 4.10 0.51
N LEU A 270 -13.17 4.69 0.06
CA LEU A 270 -12.31 5.55 0.88
C LEU A 270 -12.99 6.84 1.33
N ASN A 271 -13.92 7.38 0.55
CA ASN A 271 -14.73 8.53 0.97
C ASN A 271 -15.66 8.22 2.16
N GLY A 272 -15.96 6.94 2.41
CA GLY A 272 -16.74 6.51 3.57
C GLY A 272 -15.93 6.33 4.85
N LEU A 273 -14.60 6.41 4.78
CA LEU A 273 -13.71 6.22 5.94
C LEU A 273 -13.42 7.58 6.60
N THR A 274 -13.64 7.65 7.91
CA THR A 274 -13.58 8.90 8.70
C THR A 274 -12.21 9.18 9.29
N GLU A 275 -11.39 8.14 9.40
CA GLU A 275 -10.04 8.12 9.95
C GLU A 275 -9.03 8.86 9.07
N PHE A 276 -9.40 9.14 7.82
CA PHE A 276 -8.53 9.71 6.80
C PHE A 276 -9.03 11.08 6.33
N ASP A 277 -8.28 12.13 6.67
CA ASP A 277 -8.56 13.49 6.24
C ASP A 277 -8.45 13.63 4.72
N ASP A 278 -7.50 12.93 4.11
CA ASP A 278 -7.27 12.94 2.67
C ASP A 278 -6.72 11.61 2.16
N PHE A 279 -6.81 11.36 0.86
CA PHE A 279 -6.18 10.22 0.21
C PHE A 279 -5.76 10.51 -1.23
N TRP A 280 -4.72 9.78 -1.64
CA TRP A 280 -4.28 9.62 -3.01
C TRP A 280 -4.26 8.12 -3.30
N LEU A 281 -4.82 7.71 -4.42
CA LEU A 281 -4.77 6.32 -4.86
C LEU A 281 -4.34 6.22 -6.31
N ARG A 282 -3.53 5.20 -6.58
CA ARG A 282 -3.10 4.80 -7.92
C ARG A 282 -3.39 3.33 -8.11
N VAL A 283 -4.12 3.02 -9.17
CA VAL A 283 -4.34 1.66 -9.61
C VAL A 283 -3.38 1.39 -10.76
N ASN A 284 -2.66 0.27 -10.68
CA ASN A 284 -1.83 -0.24 -11.76
C ASN A 284 -2.36 -1.61 -12.18
N HIS A 285 -2.80 -1.72 -13.43
CA HIS A 285 -3.05 -3.00 -14.07
C HIS A 285 -1.79 -3.40 -14.84
N TYR A 286 -1.14 -4.49 -14.42
CA TYR A 286 0.05 -5.00 -15.10
C TYR A 286 -0.37 -5.81 -16.32
N GLU A 287 -0.61 -5.11 -17.43
CA GLU A 287 -1.25 -5.64 -18.62
C GLU A 287 -0.49 -6.85 -19.18
N SER A 288 -1.19 -7.97 -19.36
CA SER A 288 -0.58 -9.21 -19.85
C SER A 288 -0.37 -9.23 -21.37
N LEU A 289 -1.06 -8.36 -22.11
CA LEU A 289 -0.94 -8.22 -23.57
C LEU A 289 0.05 -7.12 -24.00
N HIS A 290 0.36 -6.19 -23.11
CA HIS A 290 1.19 -5.02 -23.41
C HIS A 290 2.54 -5.08 -22.68
N ALA A 291 3.54 -4.38 -23.22
CA ALA A 291 4.84 -4.22 -22.55
C ALA A 291 4.86 -3.05 -21.55
N HIS A 292 3.68 -2.55 -21.18
CA HIS A 292 3.47 -1.39 -20.29
C HIS A 292 2.15 -1.54 -19.55
N ASP A 293 2.00 -0.80 -18.45
CA ASP A 293 0.86 -0.92 -17.54
C ASP A 293 -0.23 0.10 -17.84
N ALA A 294 -1.48 -0.25 -17.56
CA ALA A 294 -2.60 0.68 -17.55
C ALA A 294 -2.78 1.27 -16.15
N VAL A 295 -2.82 2.60 -16.04
CA VAL A 295 -2.77 3.32 -14.76
C VAL A 295 -3.90 4.32 -14.64
N ALA A 296 -4.53 4.36 -13.47
CA ALA A 296 -5.51 5.38 -13.09
C ALA A 296 -5.15 5.97 -11.73
N VAL A 297 -5.22 7.29 -11.61
CA VAL A 297 -4.91 8.03 -10.38
C VAL A 297 -6.11 8.88 -9.99
N THR A 298 -6.45 8.90 -8.71
CA THR A 298 -7.40 9.87 -8.16
C THR A 298 -7.03 10.24 -6.74
N VAL A 299 -7.42 11.46 -6.37
CA VAL A 299 -7.37 11.99 -5.01
C VAL A 299 -8.78 12.15 -4.44
N LYS A 300 -8.90 12.41 -3.13
CA LYS A 300 -10.19 12.77 -2.49
C LYS A 300 -10.84 13.98 -3.15
N GLY A 301 -10.03 14.99 -3.48
CA GLY A 301 -10.44 16.20 -4.21
C GLY A 301 -10.53 17.45 -3.33
N LEU A 302 -9.75 17.51 -2.25
CA LEU A 302 -9.73 18.67 -1.34
C LEU A 302 -8.90 19.82 -1.92
N ALA A 303 -9.34 21.07 -1.65
CA ALA A 303 -8.71 22.28 -2.17
C ALA A 303 -7.23 22.43 -1.75
N HIS A 304 -6.83 21.92 -0.58
CA HIS A 304 -5.44 21.93 -0.10
C HIS A 304 -4.93 20.52 0.20
N GLY A 305 -5.49 19.52 -0.50
CA GLY A 305 -5.11 18.12 -0.35
C GLY A 305 -4.05 17.64 -1.34
N TYR A 306 -3.89 16.31 -1.40
CA TYR A 306 -3.09 15.63 -2.41
C TYR A 306 -3.43 16.09 -3.82
N ARG A 307 -2.42 16.03 -4.69
CA ARG A 307 -2.52 16.32 -6.12
C ARG A 307 -2.27 15.05 -6.92
N ALA A 308 -3.00 14.90 -8.02
CA ALA A 308 -2.84 13.82 -8.98
C ALA A 308 -1.69 14.12 -9.94
#